data_AF-A0A7Y2UAE0-F1
#
_entry.id   AF-A0A7Y2UAE0-F1
#
_cell.length_a   1.000
_cell.length_b   1.000
_cell.length_c   1.000
_cell.angle_alpha   90.00
_cell.angle_beta   90.00
_cell.angle_gamma   90.00
#
_symmetry.space_group_name_H-M   'P 1'
#
loop_
_entity.id
_entity.type
_entity.pdbx_description
1 polymer ?
#
loop_
_entity_poly.entity_id
_entity_poly.type
_entity_poly.pdbx_seq_one_letter_code
_entity_poly.pdbx_strand_id
1 'polypeptide(L)'
;MIATKTIPTVIMALVVMTLSQLPARSATDAEASAITGEYDRLLRLWLSEMRMAPDARSLDMIAKKRPNPAEYGAKLKTLLRSDLIHDWTLKYGAWLLENDTALKAESQRALLNAVENHHMKSPLLGRFCIAMIHLDDAGEMPRPGTMPLRSRGMKLLERIKKENPHPKVQGQAALALSMMLGALGDDRRIMEQRIKNIREAIIKSADEKVGGVTVADIARDELFKIKSLSKGRLAPEIAGNDSGGRPLKLSDFRGKVVMLVFWSSWDPDAARALELLRKIAASKADQPFLVLGVNRDSISNLRALEADRIATWRNFSDPKQTIARKYRIGSWPYCMVIGQKGVIHYRGAVGAFADAVATDLLSPK
;
A
#
# COMPACT_ATOMS: atom_id res chain seq x y z
N MET A 1 57.06 56.68 59.44
CA MET A 1 56.54 55.63 60.34
C MET A 1 55.04 55.50 60.08
N ILE A 2 54.59 54.29 59.70
CA ILE A 2 53.20 53.79 59.86
C ILE A 2 52.17 54.49 58.92
N ALA A 3 51.30 53.87 58.14
CA ALA A 3 50.87 52.48 57.94
C ALA A 3 50.33 52.34 56.51
N THR A 4 50.54 51.16 55.93
CA THR A 4 49.75 50.62 54.82
C THR A 4 48.29 50.41 55.27
N LYS A 5 47.34 50.92 54.48
CA LYS A 5 45.92 50.52 54.54
C LYS A 5 45.37 50.33 53.13
N THR A 6 45.14 49.07 52.81
CA THR A 6 44.35 48.50 51.70
C THR A 6 42.86 48.63 51.98
N ILE A 7 42.06 49.11 51.01
CA ILE A 7 40.60 48.87 50.89
C ILE A 7 40.21 49.02 49.39
N PRO A 8 39.13 48.41 48.85
CA PRO A 8 39.19 47.16 48.08
C PRO A 8 38.65 47.29 46.64
N THR A 9 39.08 46.38 45.76
CA THR A 9 38.52 46.21 44.41
C THR A 9 37.10 45.63 44.52
N VAL A 10 36.11 46.35 44.00
CA VAL A 10 34.72 45.86 43.86
C VAL A 10 34.70 44.73 42.83
N ILE A 11 34.52 43.49 43.29
CA ILE A 11 34.30 42.33 42.43
C ILE A 11 32.83 42.37 41.96
N MET A 12 32.65 42.65 40.68
CA MET A 12 31.36 42.51 40.00
C MET A 12 31.06 41.01 39.83
N ALA A 13 30.20 40.47 40.69
CA ALA A 13 29.74 39.08 40.60
C ALA A 13 28.87 38.91 39.35
N LEU A 14 29.43 38.26 38.32
CA LEU A 14 28.71 37.85 37.12
C LEU A 14 27.82 36.65 37.49
N VAL A 15 26.52 36.88 37.64
CA VAL A 15 25.52 35.81 37.81
C VAL A 15 25.38 35.10 36.46
N VAL A 16 26.04 33.96 36.30
CA VAL A 16 25.77 33.04 35.19
C VAL A 16 24.44 32.36 35.50
N MET A 17 23.35 32.89 34.92
CA MET A 17 22.08 32.17 34.85
C MET A 17 22.30 30.95 33.94
N THR A 18 22.41 29.78 34.54
CA THR A 18 22.27 28.53 33.82
C THR A 18 20.84 28.46 33.28
N LEU A 19 20.70 28.56 31.95
CA LEU A 19 19.48 28.17 31.25
C LEU A 19 19.23 26.69 31.53
N SER A 20 18.44 26.41 32.56
CA SER A 20 17.83 25.11 32.78
C SER A 20 17.11 24.70 31.50
N GLN A 21 17.56 23.64 30.86
CA GLN A 21 16.84 23.05 29.73
C GLN A 21 15.44 22.68 30.22
N LEU A 22 14.42 23.44 29.79
CA LEU A 22 13.03 23.04 29.97
C LEU A 22 12.88 21.64 29.34
N PRO A 23 12.31 20.65 30.04
CA PRO A 23 12.09 19.34 29.46
C PRO A 23 11.25 19.49 28.21
N ALA A 24 11.70 18.88 27.11
CA ALA A 24 10.97 18.91 25.85
C ALA A 24 9.53 18.45 26.09
N ARG A 25 8.55 19.31 25.78
CA ARG A 25 7.12 19.01 25.92
C ARG A 25 6.80 17.71 25.16
N SER A 26 6.15 16.76 25.82
CA SER A 26 5.68 15.53 25.20
C SER A 26 4.60 15.84 24.16
N ALA A 27 4.62 15.10 23.05
CA ALA A 27 3.60 15.21 22.02
C ALA A 27 2.22 14.82 22.58
N THR A 28 1.16 15.44 22.06
CA THR A 28 -0.22 15.07 22.43
C THR A 28 -0.95 14.37 21.29
N ASP A 29 -1.94 13.55 21.64
CA ASP A 29 -2.83 12.92 20.67
C ASP A 29 -3.54 13.95 19.78
N ALA A 30 -3.93 15.10 20.34
CA ALA A 30 -4.62 16.15 19.62
C ALA A 30 -3.74 16.79 18.52
N GLU A 31 -2.47 17.07 18.82
CA GLU A 31 -1.52 17.63 17.85
C GLU A 31 -1.25 16.64 16.71
N ALA A 32 -1.04 15.36 17.03
CA ALA A 32 -0.82 14.33 16.03
C ALA A 32 -2.06 14.08 15.17
N SER A 33 -3.26 14.12 15.77
CA SER A 33 -4.54 13.99 15.07
C SER A 33 -4.80 15.15 14.12
N ALA A 34 -4.38 16.36 14.48
CA ALA A 34 -4.53 17.53 13.60
C ALA A 34 -3.69 17.37 12.32
N ILE A 35 -2.47 16.85 12.44
CA ILE A 35 -1.58 16.61 11.29
C ILE A 35 -2.18 15.59 10.32
N THR A 36 -2.57 14.41 10.82
CA THR A 36 -3.11 13.35 9.95
C THR A 36 -4.50 13.70 9.42
N GLY A 37 -5.34 14.36 10.24
CA GLY A 37 -6.67 14.81 9.83
C GLY A 37 -6.65 15.87 8.72
N GLU A 38 -5.66 16.76 8.72
CA GLU A 38 -5.45 17.74 7.65
C GLU A 38 -5.15 17.04 6.32
N TYR A 39 -4.19 16.11 6.32
CA TYR A 39 -3.86 15.32 5.13
C TYR A 39 -5.08 14.58 4.59
N ASP A 40 -5.80 13.86 5.45
CA ASP A 40 -6.96 13.07 5.05
C ASP A 40 -8.06 13.96 4.43
N ARG A 41 -8.26 15.18 4.96
CA ARG A 41 -9.22 16.15 4.42
C ARG A 41 -8.80 16.63 3.04
N LEU A 42 -7.56 17.06 2.87
CA LEU A 42 -7.04 17.54 1.59
C LEU A 42 -7.04 16.43 0.53
N LEU A 43 -6.69 15.20 0.91
CA LEU A 43 -6.70 14.07 0.00
C LEU A 43 -8.12 13.76 -0.50
N ARG A 44 -9.12 13.81 0.39
CA ARG A 44 -10.53 13.63 0.00
C ARG A 44 -11.01 14.72 -0.97
N LEU A 45 -10.66 15.98 -0.72
CA LEU A 45 -10.98 17.09 -1.62
C LEU A 45 -10.34 16.89 -2.99
N TRP A 46 -9.03 16.61 -3.02
CA TRP A 46 -8.29 16.35 -4.25
C TRP A 46 -8.88 15.18 -5.06
N LEU A 47 -9.21 14.06 -4.41
CA LEU A 47 -9.87 12.93 -5.06
C LEU A 47 -11.24 13.30 -5.64
N SER A 48 -11.99 14.18 -4.97
CA SER A 48 -13.26 14.70 -5.48
C SER A 48 -13.05 15.55 -6.73
N GLU A 49 -12.07 16.44 -6.73
CA GLU A 49 -11.73 17.26 -7.90
C GLU A 49 -11.28 16.40 -9.10
N MET A 50 -10.41 15.41 -8.86
CA MET A 50 -9.94 14.49 -9.91
C MET A 50 -11.10 13.75 -10.62
N ARG A 51 -12.14 13.35 -9.86
CA ARG A 51 -13.32 12.67 -10.43
C ARG A 51 -14.20 13.60 -11.27
N MET A 52 -14.17 14.89 -10.96
CA MET A 52 -15.00 15.91 -11.60
C MET A 52 -14.25 16.66 -12.72
N ALA A 53 -13.00 16.29 -13.00
CA ALA A 53 -12.19 16.94 -14.03
C ALA A 53 -12.86 16.81 -15.42
N PRO A 54 -13.14 17.94 -16.11
CA PRO A 54 -13.88 17.92 -17.37
C PRO A 54 -13.05 17.41 -18.56
N ASP A 55 -11.72 17.56 -18.50
CA ASP A 55 -10.79 17.24 -19.57
C ASP A 55 -9.40 16.87 -19.05
N ALA A 56 -8.54 16.35 -19.94
CA ALA A 56 -7.21 15.87 -19.60
C ALA A 56 -6.27 16.98 -19.07
N ARG A 57 -6.44 18.23 -19.55
CA ARG A 57 -5.63 19.37 -19.10
C ARG A 57 -5.98 19.75 -17.66
N SER A 58 -7.26 19.79 -17.35
CA SER A 58 -7.79 20.01 -16.00
C SER A 58 -7.33 18.89 -15.07
N LEU A 59 -7.36 17.63 -15.53
CA LEU A 59 -6.87 16.48 -14.78
C LEU A 59 -5.37 16.61 -14.45
N ASP A 60 -4.52 17.00 -15.40
CA ASP A 60 -3.09 17.23 -15.16
C ASP A 60 -2.86 18.37 -14.13
N MET A 61 -3.60 19.47 -14.25
CA MET A 61 -3.51 20.58 -13.29
C MET A 61 -3.95 20.18 -11.88
N ILE A 62 -5.04 19.41 -11.74
CA ILE A 62 -5.51 18.91 -10.44
C ILE A 62 -4.52 17.89 -9.89
N ALA A 63 -4.00 16.98 -10.72
CA ALA A 63 -3.04 15.95 -10.31
C ALA A 63 -1.79 16.55 -9.66
N LYS A 64 -1.29 17.67 -10.18
CA LYS A 64 -0.16 18.43 -9.62
C LYS A 64 -0.41 19.00 -8.22
N LYS A 65 -1.67 19.16 -7.81
CA LYS A 65 -2.07 19.67 -6.49
C LYS A 65 -2.28 18.57 -5.44
N ARG A 66 -1.93 17.32 -5.75
CA ARG A 66 -2.09 16.21 -4.80
C ARG A 66 -1.34 16.52 -3.49
N PRO A 67 -1.98 16.43 -2.31
CA PRO A 67 -1.29 16.64 -1.05
C PRO A 67 -0.18 15.61 -0.88
N ASN A 68 1.02 16.07 -0.54
CA ASN A 68 2.20 15.23 -0.42
C ASN A 68 2.23 14.55 0.96
N PRO A 69 1.99 13.22 1.07
CA PRO A 69 1.98 12.55 2.36
C PRO A 69 3.32 12.60 3.09
N ALA A 70 4.45 12.68 2.38
CA ALA A 70 5.78 12.72 2.98
C ALA A 70 6.00 14.01 3.81
N GLU A 71 5.36 15.11 3.43
CA GLU A 71 5.41 16.37 4.19
C GLU A 71 4.71 16.21 5.56
N TYR A 72 3.53 15.59 5.57
CA TYR A 72 2.78 15.30 6.80
C TYR A 72 3.46 14.22 7.63
N GLY A 73 4.05 13.22 6.98
CA GLY A 73 4.91 12.23 7.63
C GLY A 73 6.11 12.87 8.32
N ALA A 74 6.78 13.84 7.69
CA ALA A 74 7.87 14.59 8.30
C ALA A 74 7.39 15.37 9.55
N LYS A 75 6.28 16.11 9.45
CA LYS A 75 5.67 16.82 10.61
C LYS A 75 5.36 15.86 11.76
N LEU A 76 4.73 14.73 11.45
CA LEU A 76 4.34 13.72 12.44
C LEU A 76 5.56 13.06 13.09
N LYS A 77 6.61 12.72 12.33
CA LYS A 77 7.87 12.20 12.87
C LYS A 77 8.58 13.22 13.76
N THR A 78 8.58 14.50 13.38
CA THR A 78 9.14 15.58 14.21
C THR A 78 8.36 15.78 15.50
N LEU A 79 7.04 15.62 15.47
CA LEU A 79 6.18 15.70 16.66
C LEU A 79 6.41 14.51 17.59
N LEU A 80 6.31 13.28 17.07
CA LEU A 80 6.44 12.05 17.87
C LEU A 80 7.88 11.81 18.36
N ARG A 81 8.89 12.22 17.57
CA ARG A 81 10.31 11.93 17.81
C ARG A 81 10.51 10.46 18.21
N SER A 82 11.13 10.21 19.37
CA SER A 82 11.30 8.90 19.98
C SER A 82 10.25 8.58 21.05
N ASP A 83 9.26 9.46 21.27
CA ASP A 83 8.17 9.26 22.22
C ASP A 83 7.08 8.39 21.59
N LEU A 84 7.40 7.10 21.49
CA LEU A 84 6.53 6.04 20.98
C LEU A 84 6.14 5.06 22.09
N ILE A 85 6.21 5.46 23.37
CA ILE A 85 5.90 4.57 24.51
C ILE A 85 4.39 4.55 24.81
N HIS A 86 3.66 5.56 24.37
CA HIS A 86 2.25 5.72 24.69
C HIS A 86 1.35 4.99 23.68
N ASP A 87 0.36 4.23 24.13
CA ASP A 87 -0.52 3.43 23.27
C ASP A 87 -1.25 4.26 22.19
N TRP A 88 -1.56 5.53 22.46
CA TRP A 88 -2.19 6.41 21.47
C TRP A 88 -1.30 6.65 20.24
N THR A 89 0.02 6.44 20.35
CA THR A 89 0.97 6.61 19.24
C THR A 89 0.84 5.52 18.17
N LEU A 90 0.27 4.35 18.52
CA LEU A 90 0.11 3.21 17.60
C LEU A 90 -0.68 3.56 16.34
N LYS A 91 -1.74 4.37 16.45
CA LYS A 91 -2.54 4.78 15.28
C LYS A 91 -1.77 5.71 14.34
N TYR A 92 -0.79 6.45 14.86
CA TYR A 92 0.08 7.33 14.08
C TYR A 92 1.25 6.58 13.47
N GLY A 93 1.81 5.60 14.19
CA GLY A 93 2.75 4.63 13.62
C GLY A 93 2.11 3.86 12.45
N ALA A 94 0.86 3.44 12.60
CA ALA A 94 0.07 2.84 11.54
C ALA A 94 -0.11 3.80 10.35
N TRP A 95 -0.50 5.05 10.61
CA TRP A 95 -0.66 6.06 9.57
C TRP A 95 0.64 6.32 8.79
N LEU A 96 1.80 6.36 9.47
CA LEU A 96 3.11 6.51 8.83
C LEU A 96 3.41 5.35 7.88
N LEU A 97 3.19 4.11 8.31
CA LEU A 97 3.37 2.93 7.45
C LEU A 97 2.44 2.94 6.23
N GLU A 98 1.19 3.38 6.42
CA GLU A 98 0.17 3.42 5.36
C GLU A 98 0.41 4.55 4.33
N ASN A 99 0.91 5.72 4.76
CA ASN A 99 0.85 6.94 3.96
C ASN A 99 2.21 7.55 3.63
N ASP A 100 3.21 7.49 4.53
CA ASP A 100 4.49 8.16 4.30
C ASP A 100 5.34 7.39 3.29
N THR A 101 5.23 7.80 2.01
CA THR A 101 5.99 7.20 0.90
C THR A 101 7.50 7.40 1.01
N ALA A 102 7.97 8.26 1.92
CA ALA A 102 9.39 8.50 2.19
C ALA A 102 9.85 7.90 3.53
N LEU A 103 9.07 6.98 4.11
CA LEU A 103 9.37 6.36 5.39
C LEU A 103 10.56 5.39 5.27
N LYS A 104 11.74 5.86 5.70
CA LYS A 104 12.97 5.08 5.70
C LYS A 104 12.89 3.83 6.56
N ALA A 105 13.65 2.80 6.20
CA ALA A 105 13.71 1.54 6.93
C ALA A 105 14.09 1.71 8.41
N GLU A 106 14.95 2.67 8.76
CA GLU A 106 15.29 2.98 10.16
C GLU A 106 14.08 3.43 10.98
N SER A 107 13.24 4.29 10.42
CA SER A 107 11.98 4.70 11.07
C SER A 107 11.01 3.53 11.20
N GLN A 108 10.91 2.66 10.18
CA GLN A 108 10.12 1.43 10.29
C GLN A 108 10.65 0.50 11.40
N ARG A 109 11.97 0.33 11.52
CA ARG A 109 12.60 -0.44 12.61
C ARG A 109 12.27 0.16 13.98
N ALA A 110 12.28 1.49 14.11
CA ALA A 110 11.93 2.18 15.36
C ALA A 110 10.45 1.92 15.75
N LEU A 111 9.52 1.98 14.78
CA LEU A 111 8.12 1.64 15.02
C LEU A 111 7.95 0.19 15.48
N LEU A 112 8.64 -0.76 14.84
CA LEU A 112 8.63 -2.16 15.26
C LEU A 112 9.20 -2.33 16.68
N ASN A 113 10.34 -1.69 16.98
CA ASN A 113 10.95 -1.73 18.31
C ASN A 113 9.99 -1.19 19.38
N ALA A 114 9.28 -0.10 19.11
CA ALA A 114 8.30 0.46 20.04
C ALA A 114 7.18 -0.55 20.35
N VAL A 115 6.67 -1.24 19.32
CA VAL A 115 5.67 -2.30 19.52
C VAL A 115 6.23 -3.43 20.39
N GLU A 116 7.43 -3.93 20.09
CA GLU A 116 8.04 -5.03 20.82
C GLU A 116 8.30 -4.69 22.29
N ASN A 117 8.76 -3.47 22.57
CA ASN A 117 9.18 -3.05 23.89
C ASN A 117 8.03 -2.53 24.77
N HIS A 118 7.00 -1.94 24.16
CA HIS A 118 6.00 -1.17 24.91
C HIS A 118 4.55 -1.58 24.65
N HIS A 119 4.22 -2.11 23.47
CA HIS A 119 2.80 -2.28 23.06
C HIS A 119 2.33 -3.71 22.85
N MET A 120 3.15 -4.73 23.08
CA MET A 120 2.80 -6.14 22.83
C MET A 120 1.47 -6.57 23.47
N LYS A 121 1.03 -5.92 24.56
CA LYS A 121 -0.21 -6.21 25.29
C LYS A 121 -1.34 -5.18 25.05
N SER A 122 -1.10 -4.14 24.25
CA SER A 122 -2.07 -3.06 24.05
C SER A 122 -3.33 -3.54 23.29
N PRO A 123 -4.53 -3.10 23.67
CA PRO A 123 -5.76 -3.31 22.90
C PRO A 123 -5.81 -2.44 21.63
N LEU A 124 -5.00 -1.38 21.51
CA LEU A 124 -4.98 -0.48 20.36
C LEU A 124 -4.05 -0.95 19.23
N LEU A 125 -3.31 -2.04 19.44
CA LEU A 125 -2.31 -2.54 18.51
C LEU A 125 -2.89 -3.08 17.19
N GLY A 126 -4.18 -3.41 17.17
CA GLY A 126 -4.86 -4.02 16.03
C GLY A 126 -4.69 -3.30 14.69
N ARG A 127 -4.88 -1.97 14.65
CA ARG A 127 -4.69 -1.19 13.41
C ARG A 127 -3.24 -1.22 12.94
N PHE A 128 -2.30 -1.11 13.87
CA PHE A 128 -0.87 -1.16 13.55
C PHE A 128 -0.49 -2.52 12.95
N CYS A 129 -1.04 -3.63 13.46
CA CYS A 129 -0.83 -4.95 12.86
C CYS A 129 -1.21 -4.98 11.38
N ILE A 130 -2.34 -4.38 11.00
CA ILE A 130 -2.73 -4.31 9.59
C ILE A 130 -1.79 -3.40 8.80
N ALA A 131 -1.44 -2.23 9.32
CA ALA A 131 -0.53 -1.30 8.65
C ALA A 131 0.84 -1.91 8.34
N MET A 132 1.29 -2.91 9.11
CA MET A 132 2.53 -3.61 8.84
C MET A 132 2.60 -4.25 7.45
N ILE A 133 1.48 -4.51 6.74
CA ILE A 133 1.52 -5.01 5.36
C ILE A 133 2.30 -4.09 4.40
N HIS A 134 2.41 -2.81 4.77
CA HIS A 134 3.15 -1.77 4.06
C HIS A 134 4.64 -1.68 4.45
N LEU A 135 5.12 -2.55 5.35
CA LEU A 135 6.55 -2.66 5.61
C LEU A 135 7.27 -2.94 4.29
N ASP A 136 8.31 -2.16 4.06
CA ASP A 136 9.09 -2.18 2.84
C ASP A 136 10.58 -2.28 3.15
N ASP A 137 11.20 -3.32 2.60
CA ASP A 137 12.65 -3.56 2.57
C ASP A 137 13.22 -3.45 1.15
N ALA A 138 12.44 -3.02 0.15
CA ALA A 138 12.89 -2.87 -1.21
C ALA A 138 14.07 -1.88 -1.30
N GLY A 139 15.20 -2.38 -1.81
CA GLY A 139 16.40 -1.57 -2.07
C GLY A 139 17.43 -1.52 -0.94
N GLU A 140 17.17 -2.10 0.23
CA GLU A 140 18.17 -2.23 1.30
C GLU A 140 18.62 -3.69 1.45
N MET A 141 19.91 -3.97 1.23
CA MET A 141 20.45 -5.25 1.71
C MET A 141 20.38 -5.27 3.23
N PRO A 142 19.81 -6.33 3.85
CA PRO A 142 19.83 -6.46 5.30
C PRO A 142 21.28 -6.43 5.77
N ARG A 143 21.54 -5.72 6.89
CA ARG A 143 22.85 -5.78 7.54
C ARG A 143 23.17 -7.25 7.86
N PRO A 144 24.43 -7.70 7.73
CA PRO A 144 24.81 -9.06 8.10
C PRO A 144 24.26 -9.44 9.49
N GLY A 145 23.62 -10.60 9.59
CA GLY A 145 22.98 -11.07 10.82
C GLY A 145 21.60 -10.48 11.13
N THR A 146 21.05 -9.60 10.28
CA THR A 146 19.69 -9.04 10.45
C THR A 146 18.68 -9.62 9.47
N MET A 147 17.42 -9.66 9.88
CA MET A 147 16.30 -10.14 9.07
C MET A 147 15.72 -9.01 8.22
N PRO A 148 15.30 -9.27 6.95
CA PRO A 148 14.52 -8.30 6.17
C PRO A 148 13.31 -7.77 6.95
N LEU A 149 12.90 -6.52 6.71
CA LEU A 149 11.85 -5.86 7.49
C LEU A 149 10.53 -6.61 7.41
N ARG A 150 10.13 -7.07 6.22
CA ARG A 150 8.89 -7.83 6.07
C ARG A 150 8.93 -9.14 6.85
N SER A 151 10.04 -9.86 6.75
CA SER A 151 10.26 -11.11 7.50
C SER A 151 10.22 -10.88 9.03
N ARG A 152 10.81 -9.78 9.51
CA ARG A 152 10.74 -9.38 10.93
C ARG A 152 9.30 -9.04 11.32
N GLY A 153 8.60 -8.28 10.49
CA GLY A 153 7.19 -7.93 10.70
C GLY A 153 6.30 -9.16 10.80
N MET A 154 6.48 -10.14 9.91
CA MET A 154 5.75 -11.42 9.97
C MET A 154 6.02 -12.17 11.28
N LYS A 155 7.29 -12.25 11.74
CA LYS A 155 7.61 -12.86 13.03
C LYS A 155 6.93 -12.13 14.21
N LEU A 156 6.93 -10.81 14.18
CA LEU A 156 6.27 -10.01 15.20
C LEU A 156 4.76 -10.24 15.21
N LEU A 157 4.11 -10.27 14.04
CA LEU A 157 2.68 -10.56 13.93
C LEU A 157 2.34 -11.96 14.44
N GLU A 158 3.16 -12.97 14.15
CA GLU A 158 2.97 -14.33 14.70
C GLU A 158 3.05 -14.32 16.23
N ARG A 159 3.98 -13.54 16.80
CA ARG A 159 4.09 -13.36 18.25
C ARG A 159 2.88 -12.64 18.84
N ILE A 160 2.44 -11.54 18.24
CA ILE A 160 1.22 -10.79 18.66
C ILE A 160 -0.02 -11.69 18.60
N LYS A 161 -0.20 -12.44 17.51
CA LYS A 161 -1.30 -13.39 17.34
C LYS A 161 -1.35 -14.44 18.45
N LYS A 162 -0.18 -14.88 18.95
CA LYS A 162 -0.05 -15.90 20.00
C LYS A 162 -0.15 -15.34 21.42
N GLU A 163 0.42 -14.17 21.67
CA GLU A 163 0.72 -13.68 23.03
C GLU A 163 -0.12 -12.48 23.49
N ASN A 164 -0.69 -11.68 22.57
CA ASN A 164 -1.47 -10.51 22.95
C ASN A 164 -2.74 -10.94 23.72
N PRO A 165 -3.12 -10.30 24.85
CA PRO A 165 -4.24 -10.75 25.67
C PRO A 165 -5.62 -10.48 25.05
N HIS A 166 -5.71 -9.67 23.99
CA HIS A 166 -6.97 -9.29 23.36
C HIS A 166 -7.25 -10.12 22.10
N PRO A 167 -8.31 -10.96 22.08
CA PRO A 167 -8.64 -11.77 20.91
C PRO A 167 -8.79 -10.96 19.63
N LYS A 168 -9.39 -9.76 19.71
CA LYS A 168 -9.56 -8.84 18.58
C LYS A 168 -8.23 -8.48 17.90
N VAL A 169 -7.22 -8.14 18.70
CA VAL A 169 -5.86 -7.84 18.21
C VAL A 169 -5.21 -9.09 17.62
N GLN A 170 -5.38 -10.26 18.26
CA GLN A 170 -4.89 -11.52 17.70
C GLN A 170 -5.49 -11.81 16.31
N GLY A 171 -6.79 -11.56 16.13
CA GLY A 171 -7.49 -11.72 14.86
C GLY A 171 -7.00 -10.75 13.79
N GLN A 172 -6.79 -9.49 14.12
CA GLN A 172 -6.22 -8.49 13.21
C GLN A 172 -4.76 -8.82 12.83
N ALA A 173 -3.94 -9.33 13.76
CA ALA A 173 -2.60 -9.83 13.45
C ALA A 173 -2.63 -11.04 12.51
N ALA A 174 -3.57 -11.98 12.71
CA ALA A 174 -3.79 -13.09 11.81
C ALA A 174 -4.20 -12.61 10.39
N LEU A 175 -5.07 -11.60 10.30
CA LEU A 175 -5.45 -11.02 9.01
C LEU A 175 -4.23 -10.43 8.29
N ALA A 176 -3.44 -9.61 8.97
CA ALA A 176 -2.21 -9.03 8.42
C ALA A 176 -1.23 -10.09 7.91
N LEU A 177 -1.02 -11.17 8.68
CA LEU A 177 -0.20 -12.30 8.27
C LEU A 177 -0.70 -12.98 7.00
N SER A 178 -2.00 -13.21 6.88
CA SER A 178 -2.60 -13.76 5.67
C SER A 178 -2.35 -12.87 4.45
N MET A 179 -2.48 -11.55 4.61
CA MET A 179 -2.26 -10.58 3.53
C MET A 179 -0.79 -10.54 3.10
N MET A 180 0.15 -10.53 4.05
CA MET A 180 1.59 -10.59 3.77
C MET A 180 1.98 -11.89 3.05
N LEU A 181 1.50 -13.04 3.53
CA LEU A 181 1.70 -14.32 2.87
C LEU A 181 1.15 -14.31 1.44
N GLY A 182 0.02 -13.64 1.21
CA GLY A 182 -0.59 -13.51 -0.12
C GLY A 182 0.27 -12.77 -1.15
N ALA A 183 1.20 -11.93 -0.70
CA ALA A 183 2.16 -11.25 -1.57
C ALA A 183 3.33 -12.15 -1.99
N LEU A 184 3.57 -13.26 -1.29
CA LEU A 184 4.63 -14.22 -1.62
C LEU A 184 4.23 -15.20 -2.76
N GLY A 185 2.95 -15.21 -3.14
CA GLY A 185 2.43 -15.99 -4.26
C GLY A 185 1.39 -17.04 -3.84
N ASP A 186 1.13 -17.97 -4.76
CA ASP A 186 0.08 -18.98 -4.67
C ASP A 186 0.67 -20.40 -4.48
N ASP A 187 1.77 -20.55 -3.74
CA ASP A 187 2.27 -21.87 -3.34
C ASP A 187 1.27 -22.56 -2.39
N ARG A 188 1.17 -23.89 -2.46
CA ARG A 188 0.21 -24.66 -1.66
C ARG A 188 0.41 -24.45 -0.15
N ARG A 189 1.65 -24.49 0.34
CA ARG A 189 1.94 -24.33 1.78
C ARG A 189 1.59 -22.92 2.25
N ILE A 190 1.87 -21.92 1.41
CA ILE A 190 1.50 -20.52 1.67
C ILE A 190 -0.03 -20.39 1.71
N MET A 191 -0.75 -20.96 0.74
CA MET A 191 -2.21 -20.92 0.71
C MET A 191 -2.86 -21.58 1.93
N GLU A 192 -2.33 -22.72 2.39
CA GLU A 192 -2.80 -23.39 3.62
C GLU A 192 -2.65 -22.50 4.86
N GLN A 193 -1.49 -21.84 5.01
CA GLN A 193 -1.25 -20.90 6.11
C GLN A 193 -2.17 -19.68 6.03
N ARG A 194 -2.37 -19.12 4.83
CA ARG A 194 -3.30 -18.01 4.61
C ARG A 194 -4.72 -18.38 5.04
N ILE A 195 -5.23 -19.53 4.60
CA ILE A 195 -6.58 -19.99 4.97
C ILE A 195 -6.70 -20.16 6.49
N LYS A 196 -5.67 -20.72 7.16
CA LYS A 196 -5.66 -20.85 8.62
C LYS A 196 -5.75 -19.49 9.31
N ASN A 197 -4.92 -18.54 8.88
CA ASN A 197 -4.90 -17.18 9.42
C ASN A 197 -6.21 -16.41 9.16
N ILE A 198 -6.82 -16.58 7.99
CA ILE A 198 -8.14 -15.98 7.68
C ILE A 198 -9.22 -16.53 8.62
N ARG A 199 -9.25 -17.85 8.85
CA ARG A 199 -10.21 -18.46 9.77
C ARG A 199 -10.07 -17.88 11.17
N GLU A 200 -8.83 -17.75 11.66
CA GLU A 200 -8.54 -17.16 12.96
C GLU A 200 -8.98 -15.69 13.04
N ALA A 201 -8.72 -14.90 12.00
CA ALA A 201 -9.17 -13.51 11.92
C ALA A 201 -10.70 -13.39 11.98
N ILE A 202 -11.44 -14.24 11.26
CA ILE A 202 -12.90 -14.27 11.31
C ILE A 202 -13.38 -14.62 12.73
N ILE A 203 -12.85 -15.69 13.33
CA ILE A 203 -13.28 -16.17 14.64
C ILE A 203 -13.06 -15.11 15.73
N LYS A 204 -11.93 -14.41 15.69
CA LYS A 204 -11.51 -13.55 16.81
C LYS A 204 -11.86 -12.07 16.65
N SER A 205 -12.10 -11.60 15.42
CA SER A 205 -12.22 -10.16 15.16
C SER A 205 -13.15 -9.80 14.01
N ALA A 206 -14.10 -10.66 13.60
CA ALA A 206 -14.99 -10.43 12.45
C ALA A 206 -15.57 -9.02 12.34
N ASP A 207 -16.09 -8.48 13.44
CA ASP A 207 -16.79 -7.18 13.48
C ASP A 207 -15.85 -5.97 13.62
N GLU A 208 -14.55 -6.21 13.87
CA GLU A 208 -13.58 -5.13 14.00
C GLU A 208 -13.40 -4.39 12.68
N LYS A 209 -13.34 -3.06 12.77
CA LYS A 209 -13.17 -2.20 11.59
C LYS A 209 -11.72 -1.88 11.34
N VAL A 210 -11.33 -1.97 10.08
CA VAL A 210 -10.04 -1.56 9.54
C VAL A 210 -10.33 -0.63 8.36
N GLY A 211 -9.99 0.66 8.49
CA GLY A 211 -10.27 1.65 7.45
C GLY A 211 -11.76 1.79 7.08
N GLY A 212 -12.67 1.50 8.04
CA GLY A 212 -14.12 1.55 7.84
C GLY A 212 -14.76 0.27 7.30
N VAL A 213 -13.96 -0.75 6.96
CA VAL A 213 -14.41 -2.07 6.49
C VAL A 213 -14.23 -3.10 7.60
N THR A 214 -15.13 -4.08 7.72
CA THR A 214 -15.00 -5.11 8.75
C THR A 214 -13.91 -6.13 8.38
N VAL A 215 -13.27 -6.74 9.38
CA VAL A 215 -12.37 -7.88 9.17
C VAL A 215 -13.07 -9.00 8.41
N ALA A 216 -14.35 -9.28 8.69
CA ALA A 216 -15.12 -10.29 7.97
C ALA A 216 -15.23 -9.99 6.48
N ASP A 217 -15.43 -8.73 6.09
CA ASP A 217 -15.49 -8.32 4.69
C ASP A 217 -14.13 -8.46 4.01
N ILE A 218 -13.04 -8.03 4.67
CA ILE A 218 -11.68 -8.20 4.15
C ILE A 218 -11.35 -9.69 3.99
N ALA A 219 -11.68 -10.51 5.00
CA ALA A 219 -11.50 -11.96 4.98
C ALA A 219 -12.28 -12.63 3.84
N ARG A 220 -13.53 -12.19 3.59
CA ARG A 220 -14.34 -12.67 2.46
C ARG A 220 -13.66 -12.38 1.13
N ASP A 221 -13.10 -11.18 0.98
CA ASP A 221 -12.38 -10.77 -0.22
C ASP A 221 -11.08 -11.57 -0.42
N GLU A 222 -10.31 -11.81 0.65
CA GLU A 222 -9.12 -12.65 0.60
C GLU A 222 -9.45 -14.11 0.24
N LEU A 223 -10.52 -14.68 0.79
CA LEU A 223 -10.99 -16.01 0.42
C LEU A 223 -11.45 -16.06 -1.03
N PHE A 224 -12.12 -15.01 -1.53
CA PHE A 224 -12.51 -14.92 -2.93
C PHE A 224 -11.26 -14.90 -3.83
N LYS A 225 -10.24 -14.11 -3.50
CA LYS A 225 -8.96 -14.11 -4.24
C LYS A 225 -8.34 -15.51 -4.29
N ILE A 226 -8.28 -16.22 -3.16
CA ILE A 226 -7.73 -17.59 -3.09
C ILE A 226 -8.54 -18.56 -3.96
N LYS A 227 -9.88 -18.50 -3.91
CA LYS A 227 -10.76 -19.46 -4.60
C LYS A 227 -10.89 -19.18 -6.09
N SER A 228 -10.85 -17.93 -6.51
CA SER A 228 -11.30 -17.52 -7.85
C SER A 228 -10.26 -16.75 -8.65
N LEU A 229 -9.25 -16.16 -8.02
CA LEU A 229 -8.27 -15.29 -8.70
C LEU A 229 -6.82 -15.77 -8.57
N SER A 230 -6.59 -16.91 -7.92
CA SER A 230 -5.26 -17.51 -7.79
C SER A 230 -4.81 -18.20 -9.08
N LYS A 231 -3.48 -18.42 -9.19
CA LYS A 231 -2.90 -19.23 -10.26
C LYS A 231 -3.61 -20.58 -10.37
N GLY A 232 -3.93 -20.98 -11.60
CA GLY A 232 -4.65 -22.22 -11.92
C GLY A 232 -6.17 -22.10 -11.92
N ARG A 233 -6.74 -20.94 -11.55
CA ARG A 233 -8.19 -20.69 -11.63
C ARG A 233 -8.58 -20.13 -12.99
N LEU A 234 -9.80 -20.44 -13.44
CA LEU A 234 -10.41 -19.74 -14.57
C LEU A 234 -10.66 -18.29 -14.15
N ALA A 235 -10.18 -17.35 -14.96
CA ALA A 235 -10.47 -15.95 -14.77
C ALA A 235 -11.99 -15.73 -14.83
N PRO A 236 -12.59 -14.99 -13.88
CA PRO A 236 -14.01 -14.63 -13.97
C PRO A 236 -14.33 -13.97 -15.30
N GLU A 237 -15.55 -14.12 -15.83
CA GLU A 237 -15.88 -13.43 -17.08
C GLU A 237 -15.88 -11.90 -16.88
N ILE A 238 -15.47 -11.14 -17.91
CA ILE A 238 -15.70 -9.70 -17.96
C ILE A 238 -16.61 -9.47 -19.16
N ALA A 239 -17.78 -8.90 -18.94
CA ALA A 239 -18.62 -8.37 -19.99
C ALA A 239 -18.82 -6.89 -19.71
N GLY A 240 -18.47 -6.05 -20.67
CA GLY A 240 -18.53 -4.59 -20.54
C GLY A 240 -18.42 -3.94 -21.90
N ASN A 241 -18.10 -2.64 -21.90
CA ASN A 241 -17.93 -1.87 -23.12
C ASN A 241 -16.54 -1.25 -23.17
N ASP A 242 -16.05 -1.02 -24.39
CA ASP A 242 -14.88 -0.17 -24.61
C ASP A 242 -15.22 1.32 -24.52
N SER A 243 -14.21 2.18 -24.69
CA SER A 243 -14.38 3.64 -24.68
C SER A 243 -15.35 4.15 -25.76
N GLY A 244 -15.52 3.41 -26.86
CA GLY A 244 -16.45 3.70 -27.95
C GLY A 244 -17.88 3.21 -27.70
N GLY A 245 -18.13 2.52 -26.58
CA GLY A 245 -19.42 1.93 -26.26
C GLY A 245 -19.65 0.57 -26.94
N ARG A 246 -18.64 0.00 -27.60
CA ARG A 246 -18.78 -1.31 -28.25
C ARG A 246 -18.68 -2.42 -27.19
N PRO A 247 -19.55 -3.44 -27.26
CA PRO A 247 -19.44 -4.60 -26.38
C PRO A 247 -18.07 -5.27 -26.47
N LEU A 248 -17.60 -5.74 -25.33
CA LEU A 248 -16.35 -6.45 -25.17
C LEU A 248 -16.53 -7.55 -24.12
N LYS A 249 -16.01 -8.74 -24.41
CA LYS A 249 -15.93 -9.82 -23.42
C LYS A 249 -14.52 -10.36 -23.29
N LEU A 250 -14.14 -10.80 -22.10
CA LEU A 250 -12.85 -11.46 -21.89
C LEU A 250 -12.80 -12.82 -22.61
N SER A 251 -13.94 -13.51 -22.69
CA SER A 251 -14.09 -14.75 -23.48
C SER A 251 -13.77 -14.60 -24.96
N ASP A 252 -13.92 -13.39 -25.53
CA ASP A 252 -13.70 -13.16 -26.97
C ASP A 252 -12.22 -13.40 -27.37
N PHE A 253 -11.33 -13.47 -26.38
CA PHE A 253 -9.89 -13.64 -26.56
C PHE A 253 -9.39 -15.05 -26.20
N ARG A 254 -10.28 -16.05 -26.05
CA ARG A 254 -9.86 -17.46 -25.93
C ARG A 254 -9.02 -17.87 -27.15
N GLY A 255 -8.07 -18.77 -26.93
CA GLY A 255 -7.05 -19.11 -27.94
C GLY A 255 -5.83 -18.18 -27.94
N LYS A 256 -5.86 -17.06 -27.21
CA LYS A 256 -4.71 -16.16 -27.02
C LYS A 256 -4.27 -16.11 -25.56
N VAL A 257 -2.98 -15.87 -25.33
CA VAL A 257 -2.48 -15.44 -24.03
C VAL A 257 -2.86 -13.98 -23.83
N VAL A 258 -3.57 -13.67 -22.76
CA VAL A 258 -4.06 -12.33 -22.45
C VAL A 258 -3.33 -11.78 -21.23
N MET A 259 -2.61 -10.67 -21.39
CA MET A 259 -2.17 -9.86 -20.26
C MET A 259 -3.27 -8.85 -19.93
N LEU A 260 -4.11 -9.20 -18.96
CA LEU A 260 -5.20 -8.33 -18.47
C LEU A 260 -4.63 -7.32 -17.48
N VAL A 261 -4.73 -6.03 -17.77
CA VAL A 261 -4.11 -4.96 -16.99
C VAL A 261 -5.18 -4.00 -16.45
N PHE A 262 -5.19 -3.81 -15.14
CA PHE A 262 -5.96 -2.79 -14.45
C PHE A 262 -5.09 -1.55 -14.28
N TRP A 263 -5.49 -0.40 -14.86
CA TRP A 263 -4.68 0.82 -14.86
C TRP A 263 -5.52 2.13 -14.87
N SER A 264 -4.88 3.25 -14.58
CA SER A 264 -5.35 4.62 -14.87
C SER A 264 -4.17 5.52 -15.19
N SER A 265 -4.42 6.66 -15.86
CA SER A 265 -3.35 7.59 -16.25
C SER A 265 -2.73 8.38 -15.09
N TRP A 266 -3.40 8.42 -13.94
CA TRP A 266 -3.01 9.23 -12.78
C TRP A 266 -2.37 8.43 -11.64
N ASP A 267 -2.17 7.12 -11.81
CA ASP A 267 -1.41 6.33 -10.84
C ASP A 267 0.08 6.69 -10.87
N PRO A 268 0.79 6.72 -9.72
CA PRO A 268 2.20 7.10 -9.66
C PRO A 268 3.11 6.32 -10.64
N ASP A 269 2.85 5.03 -10.83
CA ASP A 269 3.63 4.13 -11.70
C ASP A 269 3.05 3.97 -13.11
N ALA A 270 2.01 4.73 -13.47
CA ALA A 270 1.28 4.55 -14.72
C ALA A 270 2.18 4.71 -15.95
N ALA A 271 2.96 5.79 -16.04
CA ALA A 271 3.80 6.09 -17.20
C ALA A 271 4.81 4.96 -17.50
N ARG A 272 5.51 4.49 -16.46
CA ARG A 272 6.48 3.38 -16.56
C ARG A 272 5.80 2.08 -16.99
N ALA A 273 4.64 1.76 -16.41
CA ALA A 273 3.90 0.56 -16.77
C ALA A 273 3.37 0.60 -18.20
N LEU A 274 2.82 1.73 -18.65
CA LEU A 274 2.31 1.90 -20.01
C LEU A 274 3.42 1.79 -21.06
N GLU A 275 4.61 2.34 -20.79
CA GLU A 275 5.77 2.16 -21.67
C GLU A 275 6.16 0.68 -21.78
N LEU A 276 6.24 -0.03 -20.65
CA LEU A 276 6.55 -1.46 -20.64
C LEU A 276 5.51 -2.28 -21.40
N LEU A 277 4.22 -2.01 -21.19
CA LEU A 277 3.13 -2.71 -21.86
C LEU A 277 3.16 -2.50 -23.38
N ARG A 278 3.49 -1.30 -23.86
CA ARG A 278 3.67 -1.04 -25.30
C ARG A 278 4.81 -1.88 -25.88
N LYS A 279 5.95 -1.99 -25.17
CA LYS A 279 7.08 -2.85 -25.58
C LYS A 279 6.70 -4.33 -25.60
N ILE A 280 5.96 -4.80 -24.59
CA ILE A 280 5.49 -6.19 -24.52
C ILE A 280 4.51 -6.49 -25.66
N ALA A 281 3.54 -5.61 -25.90
CA ALA A 281 2.57 -5.76 -26.98
C ALA A 281 3.26 -5.78 -28.36
N ALA A 282 4.21 -4.86 -28.60
CA ALA A 282 4.94 -4.78 -29.86
C ALA A 282 5.83 -6.02 -30.11
N SER A 283 6.55 -6.49 -29.09
CA SER A 283 7.45 -7.66 -29.23
C SER A 283 6.72 -9.00 -29.47
N LYS A 284 5.40 -9.03 -29.25
CA LYS A 284 4.56 -10.23 -29.37
C LYS A 284 3.42 -10.06 -30.39
N ALA A 285 3.52 -9.07 -31.28
CA ALA A 285 2.45 -8.72 -32.22
C ALA A 285 2.05 -9.88 -33.16
N ASP A 286 3.02 -10.71 -33.56
CA ASP A 286 2.82 -11.85 -34.47
C ASP A 286 2.52 -13.17 -33.75
N GLN A 287 2.33 -13.13 -32.43
CA GLN A 287 2.06 -14.30 -31.60
C GLN A 287 0.58 -14.33 -31.18
N PRO A 288 0.04 -15.48 -30.71
CA PRO A 288 -1.30 -15.54 -30.14
C PRO A 288 -1.33 -14.89 -28.74
N PHE A 289 -1.00 -13.61 -28.66
CA PHE A 289 -0.87 -12.79 -27.47
C PHE A 289 -1.60 -11.45 -27.64
N LEU A 290 -2.10 -10.89 -26.54
CA LEU A 290 -2.50 -9.49 -26.48
C LEU A 290 -2.47 -8.92 -25.06
N VAL A 291 -2.31 -7.61 -24.99
CA VAL A 291 -2.63 -6.81 -23.80
C VAL A 291 -4.10 -6.42 -23.86
N LEU A 292 -4.81 -6.53 -22.75
CA LEU A 292 -6.19 -6.06 -22.60
C LEU A 292 -6.30 -5.22 -21.34
N GLY A 293 -6.81 -3.99 -21.47
CA GLY A 293 -6.90 -3.08 -20.34
C GLY A 293 -8.26 -3.07 -19.68
N VAL A 294 -8.30 -2.75 -18.39
CA VAL A 294 -9.47 -2.30 -17.62
C VAL A 294 -9.08 -0.95 -17.05
N ASN A 295 -9.58 0.14 -17.64
CA ASN A 295 -9.17 1.49 -17.31
C ASN A 295 -10.24 2.21 -16.49
N ARG A 296 -9.84 2.87 -15.40
CA ARG A 296 -10.75 3.58 -14.47
C ARG A 296 -10.81 5.10 -14.66
N ASP A 297 -10.23 5.62 -15.72
CA ASP A 297 -10.35 7.03 -16.07
C ASP A 297 -11.75 7.34 -16.61
N SER A 298 -12.07 8.63 -16.75
CA SER A 298 -13.28 9.04 -17.45
C SER A 298 -13.24 8.55 -18.90
N ILE A 299 -14.42 8.33 -19.50
CA ILE A 299 -14.53 7.90 -20.89
C ILE A 299 -13.82 8.88 -21.84
N SER A 300 -13.96 10.20 -21.59
CA SER A 300 -13.30 11.23 -22.39
C SER A 300 -11.77 11.13 -22.30
N ASN A 301 -11.22 10.92 -21.11
CA ASN A 301 -9.78 10.77 -20.91
C ASN A 301 -9.25 9.50 -21.58
N LEU A 302 -9.93 8.35 -21.40
CA LEU A 302 -9.53 7.10 -22.05
C LEU A 302 -9.52 7.24 -23.58
N ARG A 303 -10.52 7.90 -24.18
CA ARG A 303 -10.55 8.17 -25.62
C ARG A 303 -9.38 9.05 -26.07
N ALA A 304 -9.01 10.07 -25.29
CA ALA A 304 -7.85 10.91 -25.59
C ALA A 304 -6.55 10.10 -25.55
N LEU A 305 -6.35 9.28 -24.51
CA LEU A 305 -5.17 8.40 -24.37
C LEU A 305 -5.05 7.39 -25.52
N GLU A 306 -6.18 6.88 -26.01
CA GLU A 306 -6.22 5.98 -27.17
C GLU A 306 -5.94 6.73 -28.48
N ALA A 307 -6.50 7.93 -28.66
CA ALA A 307 -6.25 8.78 -29.84
C ALA A 307 -4.78 9.21 -29.93
N ASP A 308 -4.16 9.54 -28.80
CA ASP A 308 -2.75 9.93 -28.69
C ASP A 308 -1.79 8.73 -28.74
N ARG A 309 -2.32 7.50 -28.91
CA ARG A 309 -1.56 6.24 -28.94
C ARG A 309 -0.73 5.99 -27.68
N ILE A 310 -1.13 6.58 -26.55
CA ILE A 310 -0.56 6.28 -25.23
C ILE A 310 -1.02 4.89 -24.79
N ALA A 311 -2.30 4.57 -25.00
CA ALA A 311 -2.86 3.23 -24.85
C ALA A 311 -3.14 2.62 -26.25
N THR A 312 -2.32 1.66 -26.67
CA THR A 312 -2.39 1.06 -28.03
C THR A 312 -3.20 -0.22 -28.11
N TRP A 313 -3.73 -0.71 -26.98
CA TRP A 313 -4.52 -1.94 -26.86
C TRP A 313 -5.98 -1.63 -26.53
N ARG A 314 -6.86 -2.64 -26.68
CA ARG A 314 -8.27 -2.50 -26.32
C ARG A 314 -8.43 -2.38 -24.80
N ASN A 315 -9.30 -1.46 -24.36
CA ASN A 315 -9.62 -1.28 -22.96
C ASN A 315 -11.12 -1.49 -22.71
N PHE A 316 -11.46 -2.17 -21.62
CA PHE A 316 -12.75 -1.97 -20.95
C PHE A 316 -12.75 -0.58 -20.30
N SER A 317 -13.85 0.16 -20.48
CA SER A 317 -14.10 1.37 -19.71
C SER A 317 -14.73 0.99 -18.36
N ASP A 318 -14.05 1.31 -17.26
CA ASP A 318 -14.46 0.98 -15.90
C ASP A 318 -14.36 2.19 -14.92
N PRO A 319 -14.87 3.40 -15.26
CA PRO A 319 -14.81 4.57 -14.37
C PRO A 319 -15.51 4.33 -13.02
N LYS A 320 -16.54 3.47 -13.03
CA LYS A 320 -17.27 3.06 -11.82
C LYS A 320 -16.56 1.95 -11.05
N GLN A 321 -15.45 1.40 -11.56
CA GLN A 321 -14.67 0.31 -10.96
C GLN A 321 -15.48 -0.97 -10.67
N THR A 322 -16.50 -1.25 -11.48
CA THR A 322 -17.33 -2.45 -11.33
C THR A 322 -16.54 -3.70 -11.65
N ILE A 323 -15.74 -3.67 -12.72
CA ILE A 323 -14.88 -4.80 -13.13
C ILE A 323 -13.74 -4.95 -12.12
N ALA A 324 -13.09 -3.85 -11.75
CA ALA A 324 -12.00 -3.86 -10.78
C ALA A 324 -12.43 -4.39 -9.40
N ARG A 325 -13.62 -4.01 -8.90
CA ARG A 325 -14.19 -4.57 -7.66
C ARG A 325 -14.49 -6.06 -7.79
N LYS A 326 -15.04 -6.52 -8.92
CA LYS A 326 -15.26 -7.94 -9.18
C LYS A 326 -13.96 -8.74 -9.05
N TYR A 327 -12.85 -8.16 -9.49
CA TYR A 327 -11.50 -8.74 -9.41
C TYR A 327 -10.72 -8.40 -8.13
N ARG A 328 -11.33 -7.71 -7.17
CA ARG A 328 -10.69 -7.30 -5.89
C ARG A 328 -9.35 -6.60 -6.07
N ILE A 329 -9.27 -5.73 -7.08
CA ILE A 329 -8.08 -4.96 -7.39
C ILE A 329 -7.94 -3.82 -6.39
N GLY A 330 -6.90 -3.90 -5.56
CA GLY A 330 -6.58 -2.92 -4.52
C GLY A 330 -5.32 -2.10 -4.80
N SER A 331 -4.53 -2.47 -5.81
CA SER A 331 -3.32 -1.75 -6.23
C SER A 331 -3.32 -1.57 -7.74
N TRP A 332 -2.66 -0.52 -8.20
CA TRP A 332 -2.66 -0.09 -9.59
C TRP A 332 -1.27 0.47 -9.94
N PRO A 333 -0.72 0.17 -11.11
CA PRO A 333 -1.21 -0.80 -12.09
C PRO A 333 -1.06 -2.24 -11.60
N TYR A 334 -2.00 -3.11 -11.98
CA TYR A 334 -2.01 -4.52 -11.62
C TYR A 334 -2.31 -5.36 -12.86
N CYS A 335 -1.65 -6.50 -13.03
CA CYS A 335 -1.93 -7.39 -14.14
C CYS A 335 -2.18 -8.83 -13.73
N MET A 336 -2.91 -9.52 -14.61
CA MET A 336 -3.04 -10.96 -14.61
C MET A 336 -2.61 -11.48 -15.98
N VAL A 337 -1.79 -12.52 -16.02
CA VAL A 337 -1.49 -13.25 -17.26
C VAL A 337 -2.41 -14.45 -17.32
N ILE A 338 -3.23 -14.49 -18.37
CA ILE A 338 -4.28 -15.48 -18.58
C ILE A 338 -3.90 -16.28 -19.82
N GLY A 339 -3.85 -17.61 -19.69
CA GLY A 339 -3.53 -18.50 -20.80
C GLY A 339 -4.69 -18.66 -21.78
N GLN A 340 -4.43 -19.34 -22.90
CA GLN A 340 -5.38 -19.51 -24.01
C GLN A 340 -6.72 -20.14 -23.61
N LYS A 341 -6.74 -20.96 -22.55
CA LYS A 341 -7.95 -21.60 -22.00
C LYS A 341 -8.70 -20.72 -20.97
N GLY A 342 -8.25 -19.48 -20.73
CA GLY A 342 -8.81 -18.58 -19.73
C GLY A 342 -8.32 -18.81 -18.29
N VAL A 343 -7.26 -19.61 -18.10
CA VAL A 343 -6.69 -19.92 -16.79
C VAL A 343 -5.66 -18.85 -16.40
N ILE A 344 -5.67 -18.42 -15.14
CA ILE A 344 -4.71 -17.45 -14.59
C ILE A 344 -3.36 -18.16 -14.34
N HIS A 345 -2.27 -17.61 -14.87
CA HIS A 345 -0.91 -18.09 -14.65
C HIS A 345 -0.05 -17.14 -13.82
N TYR A 346 -0.41 -15.86 -13.79
CA TYR A 346 0.22 -14.83 -12.97
C TYR A 346 -0.81 -13.80 -12.52
N ARG A 347 -0.57 -13.19 -11.34
CA ARG A 347 -1.29 -12.04 -10.83
C ARG A 347 -0.32 -11.18 -10.00
N GLY A 348 -0.25 -9.88 -10.24
CA GLY A 348 0.69 -9.02 -9.53
C GLY A 348 1.03 -7.73 -10.26
N ALA A 349 2.18 -7.15 -9.93
CA ALA A 349 2.69 -5.96 -10.58
C ALA A 349 2.99 -6.20 -12.06
N VAL A 350 2.85 -5.14 -12.87
CA VAL A 350 3.33 -5.17 -14.26
C VAL A 350 4.87 -5.14 -14.23
N GLY A 351 5.52 -6.08 -14.90
CA GLY A 351 6.98 -6.21 -14.86
C GLY A 351 7.53 -7.40 -15.63
N ALA A 352 8.85 -7.58 -15.55
CA ALA A 352 9.58 -8.64 -16.25
C ALA A 352 9.06 -10.06 -15.93
N PHE A 353 8.63 -10.30 -14.68
CA PHE A 353 8.09 -11.62 -14.32
C PHE A 353 6.74 -11.91 -15.01
N ALA A 354 5.86 -10.90 -15.13
CA ALA A 354 4.62 -11.05 -15.87
C ALA A 354 4.90 -11.35 -17.36
N ASP A 355 5.88 -10.67 -17.94
CA ASP A 355 6.29 -10.89 -19.33
C ASP A 355 6.93 -12.27 -19.55
N ALA A 356 7.76 -12.73 -18.61
CA ALA A 356 8.34 -14.07 -18.65
C ALA A 356 7.26 -15.16 -18.61
N VAL A 357 6.24 -15.02 -17.76
CA VAL A 357 5.10 -15.96 -17.71
C VAL A 357 4.32 -15.93 -19.02
N ALA A 358 4.09 -14.75 -19.61
CA ALA A 358 3.42 -14.67 -20.91
C ALA A 358 4.23 -15.37 -22.01
N THR A 359 5.55 -15.19 -22.00
CA THR A 359 6.48 -15.81 -22.96
C THR A 359 6.50 -17.34 -22.82
N ASP A 360 6.56 -17.87 -21.61
CA ASP A 360 6.48 -19.31 -21.32
C ASP A 360 5.20 -19.95 -21.88
N LEU A 361 4.06 -19.26 -21.78
CA LEU A 361 2.78 -19.74 -22.32
C LEU A 361 2.66 -19.70 -23.84
N LEU A 362 3.55 -18.97 -24.52
CA LEU A 362 3.60 -18.88 -25.98
C LEU A 362 4.61 -19.87 -26.58
N SER A 363 5.52 -20.39 -25.77
CA SER A 363 6.49 -21.41 -26.20
C SER A 363 5.79 -22.70 -26.63
N PRO A 364 6.26 -23.37 -27.70
CA PRO A 364 5.83 -24.71 -28.06
C PRO A 364 6.06 -25.67 -26.87
N LYS A 365 5.11 -26.56 -26.62
CA LYS A 365 5.23 -27.59 -25.58
C LYS A 365 5.82 -28.89 -26.09
#